data_AF-A0A7N0UTD2-F1
#
_entry.id   AF-A0A7N0UTD2-F1
#
_cell.length_a   1.000
_cell.length_b   1.000
_cell.length_c   1.000
_cell.angle_alpha   90.00
_cell.angle_beta   90.00
_cell.angle_gamma   90.00
#
_symmetry.space_group_name_H-M   'P 1'
#
loop_
_entity.id
_entity.type
_entity.pdbx_description
1 polymer ?
#
loop_
_entity_poly.entity_id
_entity_poly.type
_entity_poly.pdbx_seq_one_letter_code
_entity_poly.pdbx_strand_id
1 'polypeptide(L)'
;MTIDGEPVERLFLWGHTACTVDDQKKVLVYGGFGGMGRHARRNDCLLLDPLGGALDVVKVENSPPPRLGHTASMVGKHMFVIGGRADPVNILNDVWVLDTVTNIWKQLECGGSAFAPRHRHAAAVVGSKIYIYGGLNNDTVFSSFHVLDTINLKWIEIPCSTDWPGARHSHAMVATESQLFIFGGCGTDKVLGELFSFDVRTHSHESSIESETGISHSFVLLERDFAKVGKDLLKKHGWLDLTRKAYSREDGKHICFPVTNKFCSLLHAEKSLEKTAPLSSDPLPTLCKLGATIIMNDAGEFRKPSHPPAKIMREAVASLLKRQDMAEDLLEELPARWERLGDIVVLPESSFKNKMWDSLGNELWSTVAKSLGARRLARQGRVASTGTRDSTLEILVGENGWVEHRENGIVYSFDATKCMFSWGNLSEKLRMAGMNCRDEVVVDLFAGIGYFVLPFLVRANAKLVYACEWNLNAIEALRRNLEANSVADRCIVLEGDNRLTAPKGVANRVNLGLLPTSELSWETAVRALRSDGGVLHVHANVKDSEENDWVMYLKERIGDLAKSEGHGWDISVDHVDRVKWYAPHIRHLVADVRCTKKHG
;
A
#
# COMPACT_ATOMS: atom_id res chain seq x y z
N MET A 1 15.45 23.05 12.69
CA MET A 1 14.95 24.37 12.29
C MET A 1 14.99 25.23 13.54
N THR A 2 15.73 26.33 13.50
CA THR A 2 15.81 27.30 14.60
C THR A 2 15.01 28.51 14.16
N ILE A 3 14.16 29.05 15.02
CA ILE A 3 13.42 30.28 14.72
C ILE A 3 14.32 31.44 15.08
N ASP A 4 14.64 32.28 14.09
CA ASP A 4 15.47 33.47 14.25
C ASP A 4 14.67 34.72 13.82
N GLY A 5 15.03 35.90 14.35
CA GLY A 5 14.43 37.19 13.98
C GLY A 5 13.69 37.91 15.10
N GLU A 6 12.97 37.17 15.96
CA GLU A 6 12.23 37.73 17.10
C GLU A 6 12.57 37.00 18.42
N PRO A 7 12.50 37.69 19.58
CA PRO A 7 12.78 37.07 20.87
C PRO A 7 11.81 35.91 21.17
N VAL A 8 12.33 34.83 21.78
CA VAL A 8 11.57 33.60 22.11
C VAL A 8 10.33 33.90 22.96
N GLU A 9 10.37 34.98 23.76
CA GLU A 9 9.27 35.47 24.58
C GLU A 9 8.02 35.83 23.77
N ARG A 10 8.17 36.15 22.47
CA ARG A 10 7.05 36.44 21.58
C ARG A 10 6.36 35.18 21.06
N LEU A 11 6.98 34.00 21.19
CA LEU A 11 6.46 32.70 20.74
C LEU A 11 5.48 32.05 21.72
N PHE A 12 5.44 32.46 22.99
CA PHE A 12 4.53 31.91 23.97
C PHE A 12 3.10 32.45 23.79
N LEU A 13 2.42 32.05 22.72
CA LEU A 13 1.06 32.47 22.39
C LEU A 13 0.08 31.30 22.47
N TRP A 14 -1.08 31.51 23.08
CA TRP A 14 -2.21 30.59 23.02
C TRP A 14 -3.50 31.34 22.66
N GLY A 15 -4.41 30.66 21.98
CA GLY A 15 -5.63 31.27 21.43
C GLY A 15 -5.38 32.30 20.32
N HIS A 16 -4.21 32.26 19.68
CA HIS A 16 -3.93 32.97 18.43
C HIS A 16 -4.54 32.23 17.24
N THR A 17 -4.55 32.85 16.08
CA THR A 17 -4.89 32.19 14.81
C THR A 17 -3.72 32.25 13.84
N ALA A 18 -3.69 31.32 12.88
CA ALA A 18 -2.68 31.26 11.84
C ALA A 18 -3.33 30.92 10.50
N CYS A 19 -2.92 31.60 9.44
CA CYS A 19 -3.34 31.35 8.08
C CYS A 19 -2.12 31.18 7.16
N THR A 20 -2.19 30.27 6.20
CA THR A 20 -1.23 30.24 5.10
C THR A 20 -1.49 31.42 4.16
N VAL A 21 -0.43 32.11 3.78
CA VAL A 21 -0.51 33.17 2.76
C VAL A 21 -0.11 32.54 1.43
N ASP A 22 -1.11 32.30 0.58
CA ASP A 22 -0.88 31.82 -0.78
C ASP A 22 0.00 32.83 -1.54
N ASP A 23 0.81 32.31 -2.45
CA ASP A 23 1.93 32.96 -3.18
C ASP A 23 3.28 33.01 -2.44
N GLN A 24 3.34 32.95 -1.11
CA GLN A 24 4.60 33.17 -0.37
C GLN A 24 5.13 31.96 0.41
N LYS A 25 4.36 30.86 0.54
CA LYS A 25 4.71 29.72 1.41
C LYS A 25 5.01 30.12 2.86
N LYS A 26 4.39 31.22 3.34
CA LYS A 26 4.55 31.76 4.69
C LYS A 26 3.27 31.57 5.51
N VAL A 27 3.40 31.68 6.83
CA VAL A 27 2.29 31.60 7.78
C VAL A 27 2.12 32.94 8.47
N LEU A 28 0.94 33.53 8.35
CA LEU A 28 0.57 34.76 9.04
C LEU A 28 -0.18 34.40 10.34
N VAL A 29 0.33 34.87 11.47
CA VAL A 29 -0.22 34.64 12.82
C VAL A 29 -0.78 35.95 13.35
N TYR A 30 -1.97 35.92 13.93
CA TYR A 30 -2.60 37.09 14.52
C TYR A 30 -3.09 36.86 15.95
N GLY A 31 -2.81 37.85 16.80
CA GLY A 31 -3.35 37.97 18.15
C GLY A 31 -2.96 36.85 19.13
N GLY A 32 -3.87 36.50 20.03
CA GLY A 32 -3.65 35.52 21.09
C GLY A 32 -3.29 36.14 22.43
N PHE A 33 -2.82 35.31 23.36
CA PHE A 33 -2.52 35.68 24.74
C PHE A 33 -1.14 35.19 25.15
N GLY A 34 -0.29 36.07 25.71
CA GLY A 34 1.05 35.70 26.19
C GLY A 34 2.10 36.82 26.18
N GLY A 35 3.30 36.57 26.75
CA GLY A 35 4.44 37.50 26.86
C GLY A 35 5.04 37.64 28.26
N MET A 36 6.29 38.13 28.35
CA MET A 36 6.99 38.35 29.63
C MET A 36 6.39 39.51 30.43
N GLY A 37 6.17 39.30 31.73
CA GLY A 37 5.89 40.36 32.71
C GLY A 37 4.41 40.62 33.03
N ARG A 38 3.45 40.25 32.16
CA ARG A 38 2.01 40.10 32.47
C ARG A 38 1.28 39.47 31.28
N HIS A 39 0.39 38.54 31.59
CA HIS A 39 -0.49 37.83 30.68
C HIS A 39 -1.46 38.77 29.93
N ALA A 40 -1.04 39.34 28.80
CA ALA A 40 -1.84 40.25 27.98
C ALA A 40 -2.29 39.61 26.66
N ARG A 41 -3.45 40.04 26.17
CA ARG A 41 -3.88 39.77 24.80
C ARG A 41 -3.10 40.63 23.84
N ARG A 42 -2.89 40.14 22.61
CA ARG A 42 -2.15 40.84 21.57
C ARG A 42 -3.01 41.07 20.32
N ASN A 43 -2.56 42.00 19.51
CA ASN A 43 -3.02 42.27 18.15
C ASN A 43 -1.85 42.35 17.16
N ASP A 44 -0.69 41.78 17.51
CA ASP A 44 0.44 41.71 16.59
C ASP A 44 0.12 40.77 15.42
N CYS A 45 0.64 41.13 14.24
CA CYS A 45 0.70 40.27 13.06
C CYS A 45 2.13 39.75 12.90
N LEU A 46 2.32 38.42 12.95
CA LEU A 46 3.63 37.80 12.78
C LEU A 46 3.66 36.98 11.49
N LEU A 47 4.72 37.11 10.71
CA LEU A 47 4.91 36.36 9.47
C LEU A 47 6.06 35.37 9.66
N LEU A 48 5.73 34.09 9.65
CA LEU A 48 6.67 32.98 9.77
C LEU A 48 7.02 32.44 8.39
N ASP A 49 8.32 32.37 8.09
CA ASP A 49 8.86 31.55 7.01
C ASP A 49 9.15 30.13 7.54
N PRO A 50 8.32 29.13 7.21
CA PRO A 50 8.48 27.77 7.71
C PRO A 50 9.70 27.04 7.12
N LEU A 51 10.30 27.54 6.03
CA LEU A 51 11.47 26.92 5.41
C LEU A 51 12.77 27.55 5.92
N GLY A 52 12.78 28.88 6.04
CA GLY A 52 13.94 29.64 6.50
C GLY A 52 14.04 29.79 8.02
N GLY A 53 12.95 29.64 8.77
CA GLY A 53 12.91 29.86 10.21
C GLY A 53 12.82 31.32 10.63
N ALA A 54 12.72 32.26 9.68
CA ALA A 54 12.55 33.68 9.99
C ALA A 54 11.15 33.96 10.51
N LEU A 55 11.06 34.72 11.61
CA LEU A 55 9.80 35.26 12.14
C LEU A 55 9.89 36.78 12.21
N ASP A 56 9.00 37.46 11.47
CA ASP A 56 8.99 38.92 11.38
C ASP A 56 7.67 39.50 11.89
N VAL A 57 7.72 40.66 12.56
CA VAL A 57 6.51 41.46 12.81
C VAL A 57 6.10 42.20 11.55
N VAL A 58 4.87 41.99 11.10
CA VAL A 58 4.30 42.74 9.98
C VAL A 58 3.85 44.10 10.48
N LYS A 59 4.39 45.16 9.87
CA LYS A 59 3.90 46.52 10.08
C LYS A 59 2.53 46.66 9.43
N VAL A 60 1.51 46.87 10.26
CA VAL A 60 0.12 46.98 9.82
C VAL A 60 -0.49 48.31 10.26
N GLU A 61 -1.47 48.79 9.50
CA GLU A 61 -2.25 49.99 9.83
C GLU A 61 -3.65 49.61 10.32
N ASN A 62 -4.22 50.41 11.23
CA ASN A 62 -5.59 50.26 11.76
C ASN A 62 -5.91 48.89 12.40
N SER A 63 -4.93 48.28 13.08
CA SER A 63 -5.05 46.93 13.65
C SER A 63 -6.27 46.77 14.58
N PRO A 64 -6.94 45.60 14.58
CA PRO A 64 -8.05 45.34 15.48
C PRO A 64 -7.63 45.39 16.95
N PRO A 65 -8.57 45.55 17.89
CA PRO A 65 -8.30 45.39 19.31
C PRO A 65 -7.67 44.03 19.66
N PRO A 66 -6.76 43.98 20.65
CA PRO A 66 -6.16 42.73 21.13
C PRO A 66 -7.19 41.67 21.53
N ARG A 67 -7.00 40.43 21.05
CA ARG A 67 -8.02 39.38 21.20
C ARG A 67 -7.45 37.97 21.19
N LEU A 68 -8.16 37.03 21.83
CA LEU A 68 -7.87 35.59 21.77
C LEU A 68 -9.13 34.79 21.43
N GLY A 69 -8.94 33.58 20.89
CA GLY A 69 -10.03 32.65 20.57
C GLY A 69 -10.96 33.16 19.47
N HIS A 70 -10.47 34.05 18.62
CA HIS A 70 -11.11 34.41 17.36
C HIS A 70 -10.84 33.31 16.32
N THR A 71 -11.51 33.37 15.18
CA THR A 71 -11.11 32.61 13.98
C THR A 71 -10.44 33.53 12.98
N ALA A 72 -9.57 32.95 12.15
CA ALA A 72 -9.05 33.64 10.99
C ALA A 72 -9.07 32.76 9.75
N SER A 73 -9.46 33.35 8.63
CA SER A 73 -9.73 32.65 7.37
C SER A 73 -9.20 33.46 6.20
N MET A 74 -8.45 32.81 5.30
CA MET A 74 -7.96 33.44 4.08
C MET A 74 -8.99 33.30 2.96
N VAL A 75 -9.35 34.40 2.31
CA VAL A 75 -10.18 34.42 1.09
C VAL A 75 -9.47 35.27 0.04
N GLY A 76 -8.82 34.61 -0.92
CA GLY A 76 -7.90 35.27 -1.85
C GLY A 76 -6.74 35.91 -1.09
N LYS A 77 -6.54 37.23 -1.28
CA LYS A 77 -5.48 38.02 -0.63
C LYS A 77 -5.93 38.73 0.65
N HIS A 78 -7.04 38.29 1.23
CA HIS A 78 -7.65 38.94 2.38
C HIS A 78 -7.80 37.96 3.55
N MET A 79 -7.21 38.31 4.70
CA MET A 79 -7.38 37.55 5.94
C MET A 79 -8.54 38.15 6.74
N PHE A 80 -9.58 37.36 6.96
CA PHE A 80 -10.73 37.73 7.78
C PHE A 80 -10.53 37.25 9.21
N VAL A 81 -10.70 38.13 10.20
CA VAL A 81 -10.68 37.82 11.63
C VAL A 81 -12.07 38.06 12.20
N ILE A 82 -12.64 37.04 12.84
CA ILE A 82 -14.04 37.07 13.30
C ILE A 82 -14.14 36.77 14.79
N GLY A 83 -14.80 37.67 15.51
CA GLY A 83 -15.12 37.54 16.94
C GLY A 83 -13.90 37.43 17.85
N GLY A 84 -14.02 36.58 18.87
CA GLY A 84 -13.00 36.38 19.90
C GLY A 84 -13.32 37.14 21.19
N ARG A 85 -12.33 37.26 22.06
CA ARG A 85 -12.48 37.90 23.38
C ARG A 85 -11.37 38.90 23.64
N ALA A 86 -11.72 40.16 23.89
CA ALA A 86 -10.81 41.26 24.20
C ALA A 86 -10.45 41.35 25.69
N ASP A 87 -11.36 40.95 26.58
CA ASP A 87 -11.11 40.87 28.04
C ASP A 87 -12.12 39.93 28.72
N PRO A 88 -12.07 39.70 30.06
CA PRO A 88 -13.02 38.81 30.73
C PRO A 88 -14.51 39.20 30.56
N VAL A 89 -14.81 40.45 30.19
CA VAL A 89 -16.18 40.94 29.99
C VAL A 89 -16.50 41.08 28.49
N ASN A 90 -15.58 41.62 27.70
CA ASN A 90 -15.81 41.97 26.31
C ASN A 90 -15.53 40.80 25.36
N ILE A 91 -16.62 40.16 24.93
CA ILE A 91 -16.66 39.14 23.87
C ILE A 91 -17.14 39.83 22.60
N LEU A 92 -16.50 39.51 21.47
CA LEU A 92 -16.66 40.24 20.22
C LEU A 92 -17.42 39.39 19.18
N ASN A 93 -18.11 40.07 18.27
CA ASN A 93 -18.70 39.54 17.04
C ASN A 93 -18.29 40.34 15.79
N ASP A 94 -17.34 41.25 15.93
CA ASP A 94 -16.85 42.09 14.84
C ASP A 94 -16.11 41.26 13.78
N VAL A 95 -16.13 41.78 12.55
CA VAL A 95 -15.43 41.22 11.39
C VAL A 95 -14.37 42.22 10.96
N TRP A 96 -13.13 41.78 10.96
CA TRP A 96 -11.99 42.56 10.47
C TRP A 96 -11.38 41.88 9.26
N VAL A 97 -10.90 42.66 8.31
CA VAL A 97 -10.18 42.15 7.14
C VAL A 97 -8.83 42.84 7.03
N LEU A 98 -7.79 42.05 6.83
CA LEU A 98 -6.46 42.51 6.45
C LEU A 98 -6.26 42.23 4.97
N ASP A 99 -5.97 43.26 4.20
CA ASP A 99 -5.39 43.09 2.87
C ASP A 99 -3.90 42.76 3.03
N THR A 100 -3.50 41.55 2.60
CA THR A 100 -2.12 41.06 2.78
C THR A 100 -1.11 41.66 1.82
N VAL A 101 -1.57 42.45 0.83
CA VAL A 101 -0.72 43.22 -0.09
C VAL A 101 -0.43 44.60 0.49
N THR A 102 -1.44 45.28 1.01
CA THR A 102 -1.29 46.65 1.54
C THR A 102 -0.96 46.68 3.04
N ASN A 103 -1.18 45.58 3.76
CA ASN A 103 -1.06 45.47 5.22
C ASN A 103 -1.98 46.44 5.99
N ILE A 104 -3.12 46.78 5.40
CA ILE A 104 -4.12 47.67 6.00
C ILE A 104 -5.29 46.84 6.52
N TRP A 105 -5.63 47.04 7.79
CA TRP A 105 -6.84 46.48 8.38
C TRP A 105 -8.04 47.38 8.15
N LYS A 106 -9.20 46.75 7.99
CA LYS A 106 -10.50 47.42 7.94
C LYS A 106 -11.53 46.64 8.72
N GLN A 107 -12.30 47.33 9.58
CA GLN A 107 -13.49 46.76 10.17
C GLN A 107 -14.62 46.76 9.15
N LEU A 108 -15.31 45.63 9.01
CA LEU A 108 -16.42 45.46 8.09
C LEU A 108 -17.74 45.55 8.83
N GLU A 109 -18.68 46.30 8.26
CA GLU A 109 -20.08 46.29 8.66
C GLU A 109 -20.78 45.19 7.87
N CYS A 110 -21.19 44.12 8.55
CA CYS A 110 -21.87 42.98 7.93
C CYS A 110 -23.36 42.98 8.30
N GLY A 111 -24.24 42.90 7.30
CA GLY A 111 -25.69 42.79 7.48
C GLY A 111 -26.19 41.34 7.53
N GLY A 112 -27.51 41.15 7.50
CA GLY A 112 -28.14 39.81 7.44
C GLY A 112 -28.53 39.25 8.81
N SER A 113 -28.42 37.94 8.99
CA SER A 113 -28.74 37.26 10.25
C SER A 113 -27.86 37.78 11.39
N ALA A 114 -28.43 37.90 12.60
CA ALA A 114 -27.67 38.34 13.77
C ALA A 114 -26.59 37.32 14.13
N PHE A 115 -25.32 37.76 14.22
CA PHE A 115 -24.21 36.94 14.69
C PHE A 115 -23.84 37.33 16.12
N ALA A 116 -24.16 36.46 17.08
CA ALA A 116 -23.92 36.73 18.50
C ALA A 116 -22.42 36.73 18.86
N PRO A 117 -21.96 37.60 19.79
CA PRO A 117 -20.59 37.62 20.31
C PRO A 117 -20.15 36.26 20.83
N ARG A 118 -19.00 35.77 20.33
CA ARG A 118 -18.49 34.44 20.69
C ARG A 118 -16.98 34.32 20.48
N HIS A 119 -16.38 33.39 21.22
CA HIS A 119 -15.00 32.97 21.04
C HIS A 119 -14.89 31.43 21.05
N ARG A 120 -13.72 30.89 20.68
CA ARG A 120 -13.46 29.44 20.55
C ARG A 120 -14.47 28.72 19.65
N HIS A 121 -15.02 29.43 18.67
CA HIS A 121 -15.75 28.86 17.54
C HIS A 121 -14.74 28.36 16.50
N ALA A 122 -15.20 27.53 15.56
CA ALA A 122 -14.38 27.11 14.43
C ALA A 122 -14.93 27.69 13.13
N ALA A 123 -14.05 27.88 12.15
CA ALA A 123 -14.41 28.41 10.85
C ALA A 123 -13.69 27.66 9.73
N ALA A 124 -14.33 27.57 8.56
CA ALA A 124 -13.73 27.03 7.35
C ALA A 124 -14.22 27.77 6.10
N VAL A 125 -13.42 27.74 5.04
CA VAL A 125 -13.69 28.49 3.80
C VAL A 125 -14.08 27.53 2.68
N VAL A 126 -15.17 27.83 1.98
CA VAL A 126 -15.51 27.20 0.70
C VAL A 126 -15.83 28.31 -0.30
N GLY A 127 -14.98 28.45 -1.33
CA GLY A 127 -15.08 29.55 -2.29
C GLY A 127 -14.92 30.92 -1.61
N SER A 128 -15.90 31.80 -1.77
CA SER A 128 -15.95 33.15 -1.16
C SER A 128 -16.82 33.22 0.09
N LYS A 129 -17.06 32.08 0.76
CA LYS A 129 -17.93 31.99 1.94
C LYS A 129 -17.16 31.41 3.12
N ILE A 130 -17.32 32.04 4.28
CA ILE A 130 -16.73 31.61 5.55
C ILE A 130 -17.84 30.99 6.40
N TYR A 131 -17.73 29.70 6.67
CA TYR A 131 -18.67 28.93 7.47
C TYR A 131 -18.18 28.89 8.91
N ILE A 132 -19.06 29.12 9.88
CA ILE A 132 -18.74 29.21 11.31
C ILE A 132 -19.70 28.37 12.12
N TYR A 133 -19.15 27.50 12.95
CA TYR A 133 -19.94 26.64 13.83
C TYR A 133 -19.55 26.81 15.31
N GLY A 134 -20.56 26.76 16.18
CA GLY A 134 -20.41 26.72 17.63
C GLY A 134 -19.72 27.95 18.25
N GLY A 135 -18.93 27.70 19.29
CA GLY A 135 -18.29 28.71 20.16
C GLY A 135 -19.03 28.92 21.48
N LEU A 136 -18.54 29.85 22.29
CA LEU A 136 -19.22 30.25 23.53
C LEU A 136 -19.11 31.74 23.81
N ASN A 137 -20.02 32.23 24.65
CA ASN A 137 -19.89 33.47 25.40
C ASN A 137 -19.88 33.18 26.92
N ASN A 138 -20.09 34.19 27.78
CA ASN A 138 -20.12 33.99 29.23
C ASN A 138 -21.34 33.17 29.70
N ASP A 139 -22.42 33.16 28.93
CA ASP A 139 -23.73 32.65 29.36
C ASP A 139 -24.15 31.38 28.60
N THR A 140 -23.56 31.11 27.43
CA THR A 140 -24.09 30.13 26.47
C THR A 140 -22.97 29.51 25.65
N VAL A 141 -23.06 28.19 25.46
CA VAL A 141 -22.34 27.44 24.42
C VAL A 141 -23.26 27.31 23.21
N PHE A 142 -22.78 27.67 22.03
CA PHE A 142 -23.59 27.74 20.83
C PHE A 142 -23.55 26.43 20.03
N SER A 143 -24.67 26.08 19.39
CA SER A 143 -24.80 25.07 18.31
C SER A 143 -25.20 25.69 16.97
N SER A 144 -25.30 27.02 16.89
CA SER A 144 -25.73 27.76 15.70
C SER A 144 -24.70 27.63 14.56
N PHE A 145 -25.18 27.47 13.33
CA PHE A 145 -24.35 27.43 12.14
C PHE A 145 -24.56 28.68 11.27
N HIS A 146 -23.49 29.43 11.02
CA HIS A 146 -23.56 30.68 10.25
C HIS A 146 -22.61 30.67 9.05
N VAL A 147 -22.94 31.46 8.04
CA VAL A 147 -22.10 31.73 6.88
C VAL A 147 -21.97 33.23 6.68
N LEU A 148 -20.74 33.70 6.54
CA LEU A 148 -20.45 35.04 6.02
C LEU A 148 -20.15 34.94 4.53
N ASP A 149 -20.98 35.59 3.72
CA ASP A 149 -20.66 35.83 2.31
C ASP A 149 -19.69 37.01 2.21
N THR A 150 -18.45 36.77 1.82
CA THR A 150 -17.41 37.82 1.82
C THR A 150 -17.53 38.79 0.66
N ILE A 151 -18.39 38.51 -0.33
CA ILE A 151 -18.63 39.40 -1.48
C ILE A 151 -19.71 40.42 -1.09
N ASN A 152 -20.82 39.93 -0.52
CA ASN A 152 -21.97 40.78 -0.19
C ASN A 152 -21.96 41.28 1.26
N LEU A 153 -21.01 40.83 2.09
CA LEU A 153 -20.89 41.14 3.52
C LEU A 153 -22.18 40.87 4.30
N LYS A 154 -22.79 39.70 4.04
CA LYS A 154 -24.03 39.27 4.69
C LYS A 154 -23.85 37.96 5.43
N TRP A 155 -24.36 37.94 6.66
CA TRP A 155 -24.54 36.76 7.46
C TRP A 155 -25.81 36.02 7.06
N ILE A 156 -25.71 34.70 6.97
CA ILE A 156 -26.82 33.78 6.79
C ILE A 156 -26.71 32.74 7.89
N GLU A 157 -27.74 32.61 8.72
CA GLU A 157 -27.88 31.46 9.62
C GLU A 157 -28.41 30.26 8.84
N ILE A 158 -27.71 29.14 8.93
CA ILE A 158 -28.14 27.87 8.35
C ILE A 158 -29.06 27.19 9.37
N PRO A 159 -30.32 26.88 9.02
CA PRO A 159 -31.21 26.14 9.90
C PRO A 159 -30.63 24.78 10.27
N CYS A 160 -30.41 24.53 11.56
CA CYS A 160 -29.95 23.24 12.07
C CYS A 160 -31.15 22.34 12.43
N SER A 161 -31.19 21.12 11.90
CA SER A 161 -32.11 20.04 12.33
C SER A 161 -31.62 19.36 13.62
N THR A 162 -32.41 18.43 14.17
CA THR A 162 -32.08 17.64 15.37
C THR A 162 -30.80 16.81 15.25
N ASP A 163 -30.37 16.53 14.02
CA ASP A 163 -29.24 15.63 13.72
C ASP A 163 -27.92 16.39 13.54
N TRP A 164 -27.93 17.71 13.77
CA TRP A 164 -26.73 18.53 13.80
C TRP A 164 -25.93 18.26 15.07
N PRO A 165 -24.61 18.53 15.03
CA PRO A 165 -23.78 18.48 16.22
C PRO A 165 -24.42 19.27 17.37
N GLY A 166 -24.27 18.78 18.59
CA GLY A 166 -24.65 19.55 19.78
C GLY A 166 -23.79 20.80 19.96
N ALA A 167 -24.23 21.69 20.85
CA ALA A 167 -23.51 22.91 21.21
C ALA A 167 -22.07 22.59 21.65
N ARG A 168 -21.09 23.32 21.09
CA ARG A 168 -19.68 23.02 21.30
C ARG A 168 -18.77 24.22 21.13
N HIS A 169 -17.61 24.17 21.76
CA HIS A 169 -16.52 25.13 21.56
C HIS A 169 -15.16 24.40 21.53
N SER A 170 -14.08 25.13 21.21
CA SER A 170 -12.71 24.57 21.13
C SER A 170 -12.58 23.35 20.21
N HIS A 171 -13.43 23.25 19.18
CA HIS A 171 -13.42 22.18 18.18
C HIS A 171 -12.63 22.62 16.94
N ALA A 172 -12.32 21.66 16.06
CA ALA A 172 -11.73 21.94 14.76
C ALA A 172 -12.79 21.90 13.66
N MET A 173 -12.62 22.75 12.65
CA MET A 173 -13.43 22.72 11.44
C MET A 173 -12.52 22.93 10.23
N VAL A 174 -12.67 22.09 9.21
CA VAL A 174 -11.90 22.16 7.96
C VAL A 174 -12.80 21.94 6.76
N ALA A 175 -12.38 22.45 5.60
CA ALA A 175 -13.06 22.26 4.33
C ALA A 175 -12.18 21.49 3.36
N THR A 176 -12.78 20.59 2.57
CA THR A 176 -12.18 20.07 1.34
C THR A 176 -13.25 20.06 0.25
N GLU A 177 -12.96 20.72 -0.86
CA GLU A 177 -13.92 20.95 -1.94
C GLU A 177 -15.23 21.60 -1.43
N SER A 178 -16.36 20.90 -1.49
CA SER A 178 -17.66 21.37 -0.97
C SER A 178 -18.00 20.84 0.42
N GLN A 179 -17.15 20.01 1.01
CA GLN A 179 -17.43 19.29 2.24
C GLN A 179 -16.77 19.98 3.43
N LEU A 180 -17.56 20.24 4.46
CA LEU A 180 -17.12 20.76 5.74
C LEU A 180 -17.05 19.63 6.75
N PHE A 181 -15.99 19.56 7.53
CA PHE A 181 -15.78 18.58 8.59
C PHE A 181 -15.62 19.28 9.92
N ILE A 182 -16.40 18.88 10.92
CA ILE A 182 -16.33 19.37 12.30
C ILE A 182 -15.91 18.19 13.18
N PHE A 183 -14.86 18.37 13.99
CA PHE A 183 -14.38 17.32 14.87
C PHE A 183 -14.11 17.80 16.29
N GLY A 184 -14.62 17.01 17.24
CA GLY A 184 -14.33 17.12 18.66
C GLY A 184 -14.85 18.40 19.33
N GLY A 185 -14.09 18.89 20.32
CA GLY A 185 -14.40 20.07 21.13
C GLY A 185 -14.95 19.75 22.52
N CYS A 186 -15.49 20.75 23.19
CA CYS A 186 -16.18 20.60 24.46
C CYS A 186 -17.62 21.07 24.33
N GLY A 187 -18.56 20.24 24.78
CA GLY A 187 -19.93 20.65 25.05
C GLY A 187 -20.07 21.31 26.42
N THR A 188 -21.28 21.42 26.94
CA THR A 188 -21.56 22.04 28.24
C THR A 188 -20.90 21.30 29.41
N ASP A 189 -20.82 19.97 29.34
CA ASP A 189 -20.42 19.10 30.45
C ASP A 189 -19.47 17.96 30.05
N LYS A 190 -19.15 17.81 28.76
CA LYS A 190 -18.32 16.70 28.25
C LYS A 190 -17.38 17.12 27.12
N VAL A 191 -16.28 16.40 27.00
CA VAL A 191 -15.43 16.42 25.80
C VAL A 191 -16.12 15.61 24.70
N LEU A 192 -16.08 16.13 23.48
CA LEU A 192 -16.71 15.55 22.30
C LEU A 192 -15.63 14.90 21.43
N GLY A 193 -15.94 13.75 20.85
CA GLY A 193 -15.06 12.99 19.94
C GLY A 193 -15.70 12.66 18.58
N GLU A 194 -16.87 13.23 18.32
CA GLU A 194 -17.64 12.98 17.10
C GLU A 194 -17.08 13.74 15.89
N LEU A 195 -17.17 13.11 14.71
CA LEU A 195 -16.89 13.71 13.41
C LEU A 195 -18.22 13.97 12.70
N PHE A 196 -18.44 15.21 12.29
CA PHE A 196 -19.61 15.60 11.51
C PHE A 196 -19.18 16.11 10.15
N SER A 197 -19.95 15.77 9.11
CA SER A 197 -19.72 16.26 7.75
C SER A 197 -20.95 16.96 7.17
N PHE A 198 -20.73 18.02 6.40
CA PHE A 198 -21.78 18.79 5.74
C PHE A 198 -21.36 19.21 4.34
N ASP A 199 -22.16 18.86 3.33
CA ASP A 199 -21.94 19.28 1.95
C ASP A 199 -22.68 20.60 1.68
N VAL A 200 -21.94 21.65 1.35
CA VAL A 200 -22.51 22.97 1.11
C VAL A 200 -23.30 23.06 -0.20
N ARG A 201 -23.16 22.10 -1.13
CA ARG A 201 -23.88 22.11 -2.43
C ARG A 201 -25.27 21.50 -2.33
N THR A 202 -25.36 20.35 -1.67
CA THR A 202 -26.61 19.58 -1.55
C THR A 202 -27.38 19.93 -0.28
N HIS A 203 -26.79 20.71 0.64
CA HIS A 203 -27.30 20.94 1.99
C HIS A 203 -27.58 19.64 2.77
N SER A 204 -26.91 18.55 2.40
CA SER A 204 -27.00 17.25 3.08
C SER A 204 -25.95 17.13 4.18
N HIS A 205 -26.34 16.54 5.30
CA HIS A 205 -25.45 16.25 6.43
C HIS A 205 -25.40 14.74 6.65
N GLU A 206 -24.23 14.23 7.03
CA GLU A 206 -24.07 12.87 7.52
C GLU A 206 -23.34 12.91 8.86
N SER A 207 -24.00 12.39 9.90
CA SER A 207 -23.36 12.05 11.16
C SER A 207 -22.78 10.64 11.01
N SER A 208 -21.45 10.55 10.96
CA SER A 208 -20.77 9.26 10.91
C SER A 208 -20.11 9.00 12.26
N ILE A 209 -20.63 8.00 12.97
CA ILE A 209 -20.04 7.32 14.13
C ILE A 209 -20.08 8.18 15.40
N GLU A 210 -21.08 7.91 16.25
CA GLU A 210 -20.84 7.95 17.69
C GLU A 210 -19.59 7.12 17.96
N SER A 211 -18.49 7.78 18.24
CA SER A 211 -17.39 7.12 18.90
C SER A 211 -17.96 6.65 20.24
N GLU A 212 -18.17 5.34 20.40
CA GLU A 212 -18.27 4.69 21.70
C GLU A 212 -16.94 4.92 22.46
N THR A 213 -16.65 6.15 22.86
CA THR A 213 -15.53 6.53 23.75
C THR A 213 -15.86 6.22 25.21
N GLY A 214 -16.83 5.34 25.45
CA GLY A 214 -16.94 4.60 26.70
C GLY A 214 -16.19 3.27 26.69
N ILE A 215 -15.59 2.83 25.57
CA ILE A 215 -15.02 1.47 25.52
C ILE A 215 -13.50 1.53 25.45
N SER A 216 -12.91 1.25 26.60
CA SER A 216 -11.50 0.88 26.77
C SER A 216 -11.05 -0.03 25.62
N HIS A 217 -10.20 0.49 24.74
CA HIS A 217 -9.65 -0.30 23.64
C HIS A 217 -8.77 -1.40 24.22
N SER A 218 -9.26 -2.62 24.10
CA SER A 218 -8.65 -3.77 24.76
C SER A 218 -7.91 -4.62 23.74
N PHE A 219 -6.74 -5.09 24.14
CA PHE A 219 -5.94 -6.04 23.40
C PHE A 219 -5.80 -7.31 24.23
N VAL A 220 -5.81 -8.46 23.56
CA VAL A 220 -5.41 -9.72 24.18
C VAL A 220 -3.92 -9.91 23.90
N LEU A 221 -3.14 -9.90 24.97
CA LEU A 221 -1.74 -10.26 24.98
C LEU A 221 -1.61 -11.78 25.10
N LEU A 222 -0.87 -12.39 24.18
CA LEU A 222 -0.52 -13.80 24.20
C LEU A 222 0.98 -13.97 24.02
N GLU A 223 1.55 -14.97 24.68
CA GLU A 223 2.91 -15.41 24.35
C GLU A 223 2.98 -15.85 22.88
N ARG A 224 4.12 -15.56 22.25
CA ARG A 224 4.34 -15.75 20.81
C ARG A 224 4.11 -17.19 20.36
N ASP A 225 4.42 -18.17 21.20
CA ASP A 225 4.25 -19.60 20.93
C ASP A 225 2.75 -20.00 20.84
N PHE A 226 1.87 -19.26 21.52
CA PHE A 226 0.42 -19.50 21.53
C PHE A 226 -0.38 -18.50 20.67
N ALA A 227 0.29 -17.48 20.11
CA ALA A 227 -0.34 -16.37 19.41
C ALA A 227 -1.16 -16.81 18.19
N LYS A 228 -0.73 -17.82 17.44
CA LYS A 228 -1.48 -18.35 16.29
C LYS A 228 -2.80 -18.98 16.73
N VAL A 229 -2.73 -19.87 17.73
CA VAL A 229 -3.89 -20.60 18.27
C VAL A 229 -4.90 -19.62 18.88
N GLY A 230 -4.44 -18.67 19.69
CA GLY A 230 -5.31 -17.66 20.29
C GLY A 230 -5.92 -16.69 19.27
N LYS A 231 -5.15 -16.27 18.25
CA LYS A 231 -5.69 -15.45 17.13
C LYS A 231 -6.79 -16.19 16.38
N ASP A 232 -6.57 -17.45 16.04
CA ASP A 232 -7.54 -18.24 15.29
C ASP A 232 -8.84 -18.44 16.10
N LEU A 233 -8.71 -18.61 17.43
CA LEU A 233 -9.85 -18.67 18.34
C LEU A 233 -10.61 -17.32 18.42
N LEU A 234 -9.91 -16.20 18.62
CA LEU A 234 -10.50 -14.86 18.62
C LEU A 234 -11.22 -14.57 17.30
N LYS A 235 -10.61 -14.95 16.17
CA LYS A 235 -11.19 -14.78 14.84
C LYS A 235 -12.43 -15.66 14.64
N LYS A 236 -12.38 -16.94 15.03
CA LYS A 236 -13.49 -17.90 14.91
C LYS A 236 -14.75 -17.41 15.62
N HIS A 237 -14.60 -16.75 16.76
CA HIS A 237 -15.71 -16.26 17.58
C HIS A 237 -16.11 -14.80 17.30
N GLY A 238 -15.48 -14.14 16.30
CA GLY A 238 -15.77 -12.75 15.95
C GLY A 238 -15.32 -11.74 17.01
N TRP A 239 -14.32 -12.12 17.80
CA TRP A 239 -13.76 -11.31 18.90
C TRP A 239 -12.56 -10.48 18.48
N LEU A 240 -12.01 -10.70 17.28
CA LEU A 240 -10.88 -9.94 16.76
C LEU A 240 -11.37 -8.67 16.04
N ASP A 241 -10.85 -7.51 16.42
CA ASP A 241 -11.12 -6.24 15.73
C ASP A 241 -10.22 -6.10 14.49
N LEU A 242 -10.84 -6.20 13.31
CA LEU A 242 -10.15 -6.18 12.01
C LEU A 242 -9.79 -4.77 11.53
N THR A 243 -10.27 -3.72 12.20
CA THR A 243 -9.99 -2.32 11.86
C THR A 243 -8.61 -1.87 12.34
N ARG A 244 -8.01 -2.61 13.28
CA ARG A 244 -6.71 -2.33 13.90
C ARG A 244 -5.68 -3.42 13.59
N LYS A 245 -4.40 -3.09 13.74
CA LYS A 245 -3.30 -4.05 13.53
C LYS A 245 -2.97 -4.80 14.82
N ALA A 246 -2.73 -6.10 14.71
CA ALA A 246 -1.99 -6.84 15.73
C ALA A 246 -0.51 -6.47 15.65
N TYR A 247 0.19 -6.42 16.78
CA TYR A 247 1.61 -6.05 16.85
C TYR A 247 2.35 -6.88 17.90
N SER A 248 3.68 -6.98 17.75
CA SER A 248 4.57 -7.59 18.74
C SER A 248 4.93 -6.55 19.80
N ARG A 249 4.96 -6.92 21.08
CA ARG A 249 5.57 -6.06 22.10
C ARG A 249 7.09 -5.99 21.93
N GLU A 250 7.68 -4.94 22.51
CA GLU A 250 9.13 -4.69 22.49
C GLU A 250 9.95 -5.84 23.10
N ASP A 251 9.36 -6.63 24.00
CA ASP A 251 9.99 -7.81 24.60
C ASP A 251 10.22 -8.97 23.61
N GLY A 252 9.61 -8.91 22.42
CA GLY A 252 9.69 -9.95 21.39
C GLY A 252 9.07 -11.30 21.78
N LYS A 253 8.48 -11.41 22.97
CA LYS A 253 7.93 -12.65 23.53
C LYS A 253 6.41 -12.67 23.46
N HIS A 254 5.77 -11.51 23.32
CA HIS A 254 4.30 -11.42 23.28
C HIS A 254 3.77 -10.71 22.04
N ILE A 255 2.56 -11.10 21.65
CA ILE A 255 1.80 -10.50 20.55
C ILE A 255 0.47 -9.97 21.10
N CYS A 256 0.14 -8.73 20.73
CA CYS A 256 -1.10 -8.05 21.07
C CYS A 256 -2.11 -8.19 19.92
N PHE A 257 -3.30 -8.71 20.23
CA PHE A 257 -4.41 -8.82 19.29
C PHE A 257 -5.53 -7.83 19.64
N PRO A 258 -5.93 -6.94 18.72
CA PRO A 258 -7.04 -6.02 18.97
C PRO A 258 -8.34 -6.82 19.07
N VAL A 259 -9.12 -6.60 20.12
CA VAL A 259 -10.37 -7.33 20.37
C VAL A 259 -11.59 -6.41 20.37
N THR A 260 -12.74 -6.96 19.98
CA THR A 260 -13.99 -6.23 19.88
C THR A 260 -14.62 -6.01 21.26
N ASN A 261 -15.54 -5.05 21.34
CA ASN A 261 -16.30 -4.77 22.56
C ASN A 261 -17.12 -5.98 23.03
N LYS A 262 -17.58 -6.81 22.07
CA LYS A 262 -18.25 -8.09 22.33
C LYS A 262 -17.41 -9.04 23.20
N PHE A 263 -16.09 -9.07 23.00
CA PHE A 263 -15.18 -9.86 23.82
C PHE A 263 -14.99 -9.25 25.20
N CYS A 264 -14.82 -7.94 25.28
CA CYS A 264 -14.66 -7.22 26.54
C CYS A 264 -15.86 -7.40 27.47
N SER A 265 -17.08 -7.34 26.93
CA SER A 265 -18.32 -7.54 27.70
C SER A 265 -18.47 -8.94 28.28
N LEU A 266 -17.97 -9.97 27.58
CA LEU A 266 -17.97 -11.36 28.09
C LEU A 266 -17.06 -11.50 29.33
N LEU A 267 -15.90 -10.86 29.32
CA LEU A 267 -14.96 -10.87 30.43
C LEU A 267 -15.41 -10.04 31.64
N HIS A 268 -16.10 -8.92 31.39
CA HIS A 268 -16.71 -8.13 32.46
C HIS A 268 -17.85 -8.85 33.17
N ALA A 269 -18.58 -9.72 32.46
CA ALA A 269 -19.63 -10.56 33.04
C ALA A 269 -19.08 -11.71 33.90
N GLU A 270 -17.83 -12.13 33.71
CA GLU A 270 -17.17 -13.26 34.40
C GLU A 270 -16.35 -12.87 35.63
N LYS A 271 -16.67 -11.77 36.34
CA LYS A 271 -15.94 -11.34 37.55
C LYS A 271 -16.00 -12.31 38.75
N SER A 272 -16.62 -13.47 38.62
CA SER A 272 -16.58 -14.52 39.63
C SER A 272 -16.57 -15.91 38.99
N LEU A 273 -15.40 -16.51 38.85
CA LEU A 273 -15.27 -17.96 38.96
C LEU A 273 -13.87 -18.30 39.45
N GLU A 274 -13.84 -18.73 40.70
CA GLU A 274 -12.71 -19.37 41.33
C GLU A 274 -12.25 -20.58 40.52
N LYS A 275 -10.98 -20.92 40.73
CA LYS A 275 -10.30 -22.12 40.23
C LYS A 275 -11.05 -23.39 40.63
N THR A 276 -12.06 -23.81 39.89
CA THR A 276 -12.48 -25.21 39.69
C THR A 276 -13.77 -25.29 38.86
N ALA A 277 -13.66 -25.61 37.56
CA ALA A 277 -14.73 -26.27 36.83
C ALA A 277 -14.12 -27.14 35.71
N PRO A 278 -14.63 -28.37 35.47
CA PRO A 278 -14.09 -29.29 34.48
C PRO A 278 -14.46 -28.84 33.05
N LEU A 279 -13.71 -29.33 32.06
CA LEU A 279 -13.83 -28.99 30.64
C LEU A 279 -15.31 -29.00 30.16
N SER A 280 -15.86 -27.80 29.96
CA SER A 280 -16.91 -27.56 28.97
C SER A 280 -16.30 -26.87 27.75
N SER A 281 -16.99 -26.93 26.62
CA SER A 281 -16.64 -26.37 25.30
C SER A 281 -16.60 -24.84 25.25
N ASP A 282 -16.31 -24.20 26.38
CA ASP A 282 -16.37 -22.75 26.52
C ASP A 282 -15.03 -22.12 26.08
N PRO A 283 -15.01 -21.13 25.17
CA PRO A 283 -13.77 -20.65 24.58
C PRO A 283 -12.96 -19.76 25.53
N LEU A 284 -13.59 -19.21 26.58
CA LEU A 284 -12.99 -18.25 27.50
C LEU A 284 -12.02 -18.91 28.52
N PRO A 285 -12.36 -20.05 29.16
CA PRO A 285 -11.40 -20.85 29.92
C PRO A 285 -10.18 -21.32 29.10
N THR A 286 -10.35 -21.52 27.79
CA THR A 286 -9.26 -21.92 26.90
C THR A 286 -8.27 -20.78 26.67
N LEU A 287 -8.75 -19.54 26.45
CA LEU A 287 -7.88 -18.35 26.37
C LEU A 287 -7.13 -18.11 27.69
N CYS A 288 -7.80 -18.29 28.83
CA CYS A 288 -7.16 -18.18 30.14
C CYS A 288 -6.05 -19.22 30.36
N LYS A 289 -6.25 -20.47 29.91
CA LYS A 289 -5.21 -21.52 29.93
C LYS A 289 -4.01 -21.21 29.03
N LEU A 290 -4.21 -20.44 27.95
CA LEU A 290 -3.14 -19.98 27.06
C LEU A 290 -2.39 -18.75 27.61
N GLY A 291 -2.67 -18.32 28.84
CA GLY A 291 -2.01 -17.17 29.47
C GLY A 291 -2.45 -15.82 28.92
N ALA A 292 -3.62 -15.74 28.27
CA ALA A 292 -4.15 -14.51 27.71
C ALA A 292 -4.31 -13.43 28.78
N THR A 293 -3.67 -12.27 28.58
CA THR A 293 -3.83 -11.10 29.46
C THR A 293 -4.48 -9.96 28.69
N ILE A 294 -5.42 -9.24 29.30
CA ILE A 294 -6.08 -8.10 28.66
C ILE A 294 -5.31 -6.83 28.98
N ILE A 295 -4.93 -6.10 27.93
CA ILE A 295 -4.35 -4.77 28.04
C ILE A 295 -5.43 -3.78 27.64
N MET A 296 -5.79 -2.88 28.54
CA MET A 296 -6.70 -1.77 28.25
C MET A 296 -5.90 -0.52 27.89
N ASN A 297 -6.43 0.30 26.98
CA ASN A 297 -5.92 1.62 26.59
C ASN A 297 -4.61 1.61 25.80
N ASP A 298 -4.46 0.69 24.85
CA ASP A 298 -3.36 0.76 23.87
C ASP A 298 -3.83 1.46 22.57
N ALA A 299 -3.01 2.37 22.05
CA ALA A 299 -3.34 3.29 20.96
C ALA A 299 -3.14 2.68 19.55
N GLY A 300 -2.99 1.36 19.46
CA GLY A 300 -2.57 0.62 18.27
C GLY A 300 -3.11 1.15 16.92
N GLU A 301 -2.25 1.10 15.90
CA GLU A 301 -2.49 1.73 14.58
C GLU A 301 -3.80 1.27 13.90
N PHE A 302 -4.57 2.26 13.43
CA PHE A 302 -5.71 2.06 12.55
C PHE A 302 -5.28 1.63 11.14
N ARG A 303 -6.08 0.78 10.50
CA ARG A 303 -5.96 0.53 9.06
C ARG A 303 -6.55 1.74 8.29
N LYS A 304 -5.76 2.37 7.41
CA LYS A 304 -6.28 3.37 6.46
C LYS A 304 -7.37 2.74 5.57
N PRO A 305 -8.46 3.46 5.25
CA PRO A 305 -9.44 2.99 4.27
C PRO A 305 -8.76 2.90 2.90
N SER A 306 -8.61 1.68 2.40
CA SER A 306 -8.04 1.40 1.08
C SER A 306 -9.17 1.40 0.05
N HIS A 307 -9.31 2.48 -0.73
CA HIS A 307 -10.08 2.40 -1.96
C HIS A 307 -9.37 1.44 -2.93
N PRO A 308 -10.07 0.49 -3.55
CA PRO A 308 -9.45 -0.41 -4.52
C PRO A 308 -8.81 0.40 -5.65
N PRO A 309 -7.55 0.12 -6.06
CA PRO A 309 -6.89 0.86 -7.15
C PRO A 309 -7.71 0.90 -8.46
N ALA A 310 -8.51 -0.13 -8.72
CA ALA A 310 -9.41 -0.18 -9.87
C ALA A 310 -10.49 0.91 -9.82
N LYS A 311 -11.02 1.23 -8.62
CA LYS A 311 -12.00 2.30 -8.42
C LYS A 311 -11.36 3.67 -8.65
N ILE A 312 -10.18 3.90 -8.06
CA ILE A 312 -9.40 5.13 -8.24
C ILE A 312 -9.07 5.36 -9.72
N MET A 313 -8.65 4.30 -10.43
CA MET A 313 -8.38 4.36 -11.87
C MET A 313 -9.64 4.73 -12.66
N ARG A 314 -10.77 4.06 -12.39
CA ARG A 314 -12.03 4.32 -13.09
C ARG A 314 -12.51 5.76 -12.92
N GLU A 315 -12.48 6.29 -11.69
CA GLU A 315 -12.89 7.67 -11.40
C GLU A 315 -11.96 8.69 -12.07
N ALA A 316 -10.64 8.47 -12.02
CA ALA A 316 -9.66 9.36 -12.63
C ALA A 316 -9.77 9.37 -14.18
N VAL A 317 -9.93 8.20 -14.80
CA VAL A 317 -10.11 8.09 -16.26
C VAL A 317 -11.46 8.67 -16.67
N ALA A 318 -12.54 8.47 -15.91
CA ALA A 318 -13.83 9.09 -16.20
C ALA A 318 -13.77 10.63 -16.18
N SER A 319 -13.04 11.20 -15.21
CA SER A 319 -12.79 12.65 -15.16
C SER A 319 -12.00 13.15 -16.38
N LEU A 320 -11.02 12.36 -16.85
CA LEU A 320 -10.24 12.67 -18.05
C LEU A 320 -11.11 12.65 -19.32
N LEU A 321 -11.95 11.62 -19.50
CA LEU A 321 -12.85 11.51 -20.65
C LEU A 321 -13.83 12.68 -20.72
N LYS A 322 -14.41 13.08 -19.57
CA LYS A 322 -15.31 14.25 -19.49
C LYS A 322 -14.62 15.55 -19.91
N ARG A 323 -13.35 15.74 -19.52
CA ARG A 323 -12.58 16.94 -19.88
C ARG A 323 -12.31 17.02 -21.39
N GLN A 324 -12.21 15.87 -22.05
CA GLN A 324 -11.86 15.75 -23.47
C GLN A 324 -13.10 15.54 -24.37
N ASP A 325 -14.32 15.67 -23.83
CA ASP A 325 -15.60 15.44 -24.52
C ASP A 325 -15.67 14.08 -25.24
N MET A 326 -15.20 13.04 -24.54
CA MET A 326 -15.16 11.66 -25.03
C MET A 326 -16.26 10.80 -24.41
N ALA A 327 -16.68 9.78 -25.14
CA ALA A 327 -17.76 8.89 -24.73
C ALA A 327 -17.39 8.06 -23.47
N GLU A 328 -18.32 7.97 -22.51
CA GLU A 328 -18.12 7.27 -21.23
C GLU A 328 -18.12 5.74 -21.37
N ASP A 329 -18.66 5.19 -22.45
CA ASP A 329 -18.67 3.75 -22.77
C ASP A 329 -17.26 3.15 -22.87
N LEU A 330 -16.28 3.97 -23.22
CA LEU A 330 -14.85 3.62 -23.18
C LEU A 330 -14.42 3.05 -21.82
N LEU A 331 -15.05 3.45 -20.71
CA LEU A 331 -14.75 2.94 -19.36
C LEU A 331 -14.98 1.43 -19.19
N GLU A 332 -15.69 0.77 -20.11
CA GLU A 332 -15.85 -0.68 -20.14
C GLU A 332 -14.56 -1.42 -20.48
N GLU A 333 -13.63 -0.80 -21.21
CA GLU A 333 -12.32 -1.38 -21.55
C GLU A 333 -11.29 -1.29 -20.42
N LEU A 334 -11.65 -0.69 -19.28
CA LEU A 334 -10.75 -0.57 -18.14
C LEU A 334 -10.51 -1.94 -17.49
N PRO A 335 -9.24 -2.29 -17.21
CA PRO A 335 -8.92 -3.58 -16.62
C PRO A 335 -9.39 -3.68 -15.17
N ALA A 336 -10.02 -4.80 -14.83
CA ALA A 336 -10.35 -5.15 -13.45
C ALA A 336 -9.18 -5.81 -12.69
N ARG A 337 -8.19 -6.32 -13.43
CA ARG A 337 -6.99 -6.99 -12.90
C ARG A 337 -5.78 -6.66 -13.76
N TRP A 338 -4.60 -6.68 -13.15
CA TRP A 338 -3.31 -6.45 -13.78
C TRP A 338 -2.23 -7.23 -13.04
N GLU A 339 -1.10 -7.44 -13.70
CA GLU A 339 0.07 -8.08 -13.12
C GLU A 339 1.06 -7.00 -12.64
N ARG A 340 2.01 -7.41 -11.79
CA ARG A 340 3.10 -6.54 -11.36
C ARG A 340 4.42 -7.30 -11.49
N LEU A 341 5.33 -6.73 -12.27
CA LEU A 341 6.69 -7.24 -12.47
C LEU A 341 7.67 -6.19 -11.92
N GLY A 342 8.18 -6.44 -10.71
CA GLY A 342 8.96 -5.45 -9.98
C GLY A 342 8.15 -4.17 -9.76
N ASP A 343 8.64 -3.05 -10.30
CA ASP A 343 8.02 -1.72 -10.27
C ASP A 343 7.17 -1.40 -11.51
N ILE A 344 7.07 -2.32 -12.48
CA ILE A 344 6.17 -2.21 -13.65
C ILE A 344 4.81 -2.82 -13.30
N VAL A 345 3.73 -2.07 -13.53
CA VAL A 345 2.38 -2.63 -13.62
C VAL A 345 2.08 -3.00 -15.06
N VAL A 346 1.63 -4.24 -15.27
CA VAL A 346 1.38 -4.84 -16.58
C VAL A 346 -0.12 -5.03 -16.78
N LEU A 347 -0.70 -4.24 -17.68
CA LEU A 347 -2.10 -4.29 -18.05
C LEU A 347 -2.38 -5.47 -19.01
N PRO A 348 -3.56 -6.12 -18.93
CA PRO A 348 -3.97 -7.13 -19.90
C PRO A 348 -3.95 -6.61 -21.35
N GLU A 349 -3.67 -7.50 -22.32
CA GLU A 349 -3.74 -7.19 -23.77
C GLU A 349 -5.13 -6.66 -24.16
N SER A 350 -6.18 -7.03 -23.42
CA SER A 350 -7.54 -6.58 -23.67
C SER A 350 -7.84 -5.14 -23.27
N SER A 351 -6.89 -4.44 -22.63
CA SER A 351 -7.11 -3.10 -22.07
C SER A 351 -6.87 -2.01 -23.10
N PHE A 352 -7.74 -1.00 -23.12
CA PHE A 352 -7.59 0.21 -23.94
C PHE A 352 -7.39 -0.11 -25.44
N LYS A 353 -8.28 -0.91 -26.03
CA LYS A 353 -8.19 -1.34 -27.43
C LYS A 353 -8.76 -0.32 -28.39
N ASN A 354 -9.72 0.49 -27.96
CA ASN A 354 -10.30 1.50 -28.82
C ASN A 354 -9.24 2.53 -29.23
N LYS A 355 -9.11 2.80 -30.53
CA LYS A 355 -8.15 3.79 -31.06
C LYS A 355 -8.37 5.21 -30.54
N MET A 356 -9.57 5.49 -30.01
CA MET A 356 -9.86 6.75 -29.34
C MET A 356 -8.94 6.99 -28.13
N TRP A 357 -8.40 5.95 -27.50
CA TRP A 357 -7.44 6.10 -26.40
C TRP A 357 -6.09 6.69 -26.84
N ASP A 358 -5.70 6.46 -28.11
CA ASP A 358 -4.43 6.93 -28.65
C ASP A 358 -4.34 8.47 -28.67
N SER A 359 -5.48 9.16 -28.77
CA SER A 359 -5.54 10.62 -28.76
C SER A 359 -5.22 11.24 -27.39
N LEU A 360 -5.44 10.50 -26.29
CA LEU A 360 -5.14 10.96 -24.93
C LEU A 360 -3.65 10.80 -24.58
N GLY A 361 -2.95 9.90 -25.29
CA GLY A 361 -1.50 9.70 -25.19
C GLY A 361 -0.97 9.66 -23.74
N ASN A 362 0.05 10.47 -23.47
CA ASN A 362 0.76 10.49 -22.19
C ASN A 362 -0.11 10.87 -20.98
N GLU A 363 -1.17 11.67 -21.20
CA GLU A 363 -2.05 12.13 -20.11
C GLU A 363 -2.86 10.96 -19.54
N LEU A 364 -3.37 10.08 -20.42
CA LEU A 364 -4.04 8.84 -20.03
C LEU A 364 -3.10 7.94 -19.22
N TRP A 365 -1.92 7.64 -19.78
CA TRP A 365 -1.02 6.68 -19.18
C TRP A 365 -0.44 7.18 -17.85
N SER A 366 -0.17 8.48 -17.72
CA SER A 366 0.21 9.10 -16.45
C SER A 366 -0.91 8.96 -15.40
N THR A 367 -2.16 9.17 -15.81
CA THR A 367 -3.34 9.03 -14.93
C THR A 367 -3.48 7.59 -14.44
N VAL A 368 -3.43 6.63 -15.36
CA VAL A 368 -3.52 5.20 -15.03
C VAL A 368 -2.38 4.76 -14.11
N ALA A 369 -1.13 5.13 -14.42
CA ALA A 369 0.02 4.78 -13.59
C ALA A 369 -0.10 5.33 -12.17
N LYS A 370 -0.51 6.59 -12.00
CA LYS A 370 -0.76 7.21 -10.69
C LYS A 370 -1.85 6.48 -9.92
N SER A 371 -2.99 6.18 -10.56
CA SER A 371 -4.10 5.49 -9.92
C SER A 371 -3.77 4.06 -9.46
N LEU A 372 -2.87 3.38 -10.18
CA LEU A 372 -2.42 2.03 -9.84
C LEU A 372 -1.19 2.02 -8.90
N GLY A 373 -0.71 3.20 -8.48
CA GLY A 373 0.50 3.34 -7.66
C GLY A 373 1.74 2.78 -8.34
N ALA A 374 1.84 2.93 -9.66
CA ALA A 374 2.91 2.39 -10.49
C ALA A 374 3.85 3.52 -10.94
N ARG A 375 5.17 3.25 -10.91
CA ARG A 375 6.16 4.17 -11.50
C ARG A 375 6.27 3.97 -13.01
N ARG A 376 6.10 2.72 -13.44
CA ARG A 376 6.13 2.31 -14.84
C ARG A 376 4.89 1.49 -15.16
N LEU A 377 4.42 1.63 -16.40
CA LEU A 377 3.21 1.00 -16.88
C LEU A 377 3.52 0.32 -18.21
N ALA A 378 3.03 -0.89 -18.37
CA ALA A 378 3.15 -1.64 -19.60
C ALA A 378 1.82 -2.34 -19.93
N ARG A 379 1.68 -2.80 -21.16
CA ARG A 379 0.56 -3.63 -21.61
C ARG A 379 1.09 -4.93 -22.19
N GLN A 380 0.42 -6.05 -21.88
CA GLN A 380 0.75 -7.35 -22.45
C GLN A 380 0.58 -7.31 -23.98
N GLY A 381 1.57 -7.85 -24.68
CA GLY A 381 1.44 -8.18 -26.10
C GLY A 381 1.32 -9.70 -26.29
N ARG A 382 0.98 -10.12 -27.52
CA ARG A 382 0.97 -11.54 -27.90
C ARG A 382 2.38 -12.10 -27.95
N VAL A 383 2.66 -13.15 -27.19
CA VAL A 383 3.95 -13.86 -27.25
C VAL A 383 4.23 -14.25 -28.70
N ALA A 384 5.40 -13.85 -29.22
CA ALA A 384 5.76 -14.16 -30.59
C ALA A 384 5.87 -15.69 -30.75
N SER A 385 5.37 -16.21 -31.88
CA SER A 385 5.52 -17.63 -32.24
C SER A 385 6.93 -17.95 -32.75
N THR A 386 7.95 -17.29 -32.20
CA THR A 386 9.36 -17.58 -32.42
C THR A 386 9.73 -18.76 -31.52
N GLY A 387 10.70 -19.59 -31.93
CA GLY A 387 11.17 -20.72 -31.11
C GLY A 387 11.66 -20.32 -29.71
N THR A 388 11.90 -19.02 -29.49
CA THR A 388 12.39 -18.37 -28.28
C THR A 388 11.29 -17.82 -27.36
N ARG A 389 10.00 -17.83 -27.78
CA ARG A 389 8.86 -17.29 -27.02
C ARG A 389 9.11 -15.86 -26.52
N ASP A 390 9.50 -14.97 -27.43
CA ASP A 390 9.86 -13.60 -27.05
C ASP A 390 8.64 -12.82 -26.53
N SER A 391 8.88 -11.99 -25.53
CA SER A 391 7.88 -11.05 -25.04
C SER A 391 7.62 -9.97 -26.09
N THR A 392 6.37 -9.50 -26.16
CA THR A 392 5.96 -8.32 -26.96
C THR A 392 5.29 -7.26 -26.08
N LEU A 393 5.63 -7.28 -24.80
CA LEU A 393 5.16 -6.30 -23.82
C LEU A 393 5.49 -4.88 -24.28
N GLU A 394 4.49 -4.01 -24.27
CA GLU A 394 4.57 -2.61 -24.69
C GLU A 394 4.75 -1.72 -23.46
N ILE A 395 5.79 -0.89 -23.42
CA ILE A 395 5.97 0.11 -22.36
C ILE A 395 5.11 1.33 -22.68
N LEU A 396 4.17 1.64 -21.79
CA LEU A 396 3.26 2.79 -21.89
C LEU A 396 3.76 3.99 -21.07
N VAL A 397 4.40 3.72 -19.92
CA VAL A 397 5.06 4.73 -19.06
C VAL A 397 6.39 4.18 -18.57
N GLY A 398 7.46 4.93 -18.77
CA GLY A 398 8.82 4.57 -18.36
C GLY A 398 9.76 4.38 -19.55
N GLU A 399 11.04 4.20 -19.26
CA GLU A 399 12.10 4.26 -20.28
C GLU A 399 12.50 2.88 -20.85
N ASN A 400 12.36 1.80 -20.08
CA ASN A 400 12.77 0.46 -20.50
C ASN A 400 12.00 -0.66 -19.77
N GLY A 401 12.18 -1.89 -20.22
CA GLY A 401 11.53 -3.09 -19.68
C GLY A 401 12.30 -3.83 -18.58
N TRP A 402 13.49 -3.38 -18.16
CA TRP A 402 14.27 -4.07 -17.14
C TRP A 402 13.57 -4.01 -15.79
N VAL A 403 13.36 -5.17 -15.18
CA VAL A 403 12.73 -5.30 -13.86
C VAL A 403 13.57 -6.21 -12.99
N GLU A 404 13.51 -5.99 -11.68
CA GLU A 404 14.06 -6.90 -10.69
C GLU A 404 12.93 -7.58 -9.91
N HIS A 405 13.12 -8.87 -9.67
CA HIS A 405 12.25 -9.72 -8.88
C HIS A 405 13.09 -10.51 -7.88
N ARG A 406 12.62 -10.62 -6.65
CA ARG A 406 13.30 -11.39 -5.60
C ARG A 406 12.40 -12.55 -5.16
N GLU A 407 12.93 -13.77 -5.26
CA GLU A 407 12.24 -15.01 -4.91
C GLU A 407 13.21 -15.94 -4.22
N ASN A 408 12.85 -16.43 -3.03
CA ASN A 408 13.65 -17.41 -2.26
C ASN A 408 15.10 -16.98 -1.99
N GLY A 409 15.34 -15.68 -1.80
CA GLY A 409 16.67 -15.12 -1.60
C GLY A 409 17.51 -14.98 -2.87
N ILE A 410 16.91 -15.23 -4.04
CA ILE A 410 17.54 -15.07 -5.36
C ILE A 410 16.99 -13.82 -6.03
N VAL A 411 17.88 -13.05 -6.64
CA VAL A 411 17.54 -11.87 -7.46
C VAL A 411 17.45 -12.29 -8.93
N TYR A 412 16.35 -11.99 -9.58
CA TYR A 412 16.13 -12.16 -11.01
C TYR A 412 15.91 -10.80 -11.65
N SER A 413 16.80 -10.41 -12.54
CA SER A 413 16.75 -9.24 -13.39
C SER A 413 16.57 -9.67 -14.85
N PHE A 414 15.61 -9.09 -15.55
CA PHE A 414 15.36 -9.37 -16.96
C PHE A 414 14.63 -8.22 -17.62
N ASP A 415 14.76 -8.12 -18.94
CA ASP A 415 13.98 -7.19 -19.75
C ASP A 415 12.61 -7.81 -20.06
N ALA A 416 11.56 -7.34 -19.39
CA ALA A 416 10.19 -7.82 -19.57
C ALA A 416 9.63 -7.55 -20.98
N THR A 417 10.26 -6.67 -21.76
CA THR A 417 9.89 -6.43 -23.18
C THR A 417 10.49 -7.47 -24.11
N LYS A 418 11.45 -8.27 -23.65
CA LYS A 418 12.18 -9.23 -24.48
C LYS A 418 12.07 -10.66 -23.99
N CYS A 419 11.99 -10.85 -22.67
CA CYS A 419 11.96 -12.17 -22.03
C CYS A 419 10.64 -12.38 -21.29
N MET A 420 10.08 -13.59 -21.38
CA MET A 420 8.98 -13.99 -20.52
C MET A 420 9.45 -14.32 -19.11
N PHE A 421 8.63 -14.01 -18.11
CA PHE A 421 8.79 -14.45 -16.72
C PHE A 421 7.65 -15.37 -16.27
N SER A 422 7.95 -16.62 -15.93
CA SER A 422 6.94 -17.56 -15.43
C SER A 422 6.93 -17.63 -13.91
N TRP A 423 5.85 -17.11 -13.31
CA TRP A 423 5.57 -17.21 -11.87
C TRP A 423 5.23 -18.64 -11.40
N GLY A 424 4.71 -19.48 -12.29
CA GLY A 424 4.01 -20.70 -11.88
C GLY A 424 4.91 -21.91 -11.56
N ASN A 425 6.22 -21.76 -11.42
CA ASN A 425 7.13 -22.88 -11.11
C ASN A 425 7.76 -22.77 -9.71
N LEU A 426 7.16 -21.97 -8.82
CA LEU A 426 7.71 -21.67 -7.50
C LEU A 426 7.96 -22.93 -6.65
N SER A 427 7.01 -23.87 -6.60
CA SER A 427 7.17 -25.13 -5.85
C SER A 427 8.36 -25.94 -6.35
N GLU A 428 8.52 -26.02 -7.67
CA GLU A 428 9.60 -26.79 -8.27
C GLU A 428 10.97 -26.12 -8.10
N LYS A 429 11.04 -24.79 -8.23
CA LYS A 429 12.26 -24.04 -7.90
C LYS A 429 12.66 -24.24 -6.44
N LEU A 430 11.69 -24.28 -5.52
CA LEU A 430 11.94 -24.58 -4.11
C LEU A 430 12.45 -26.00 -3.89
N ARG A 431 11.88 -26.98 -4.61
CA ARG A 431 12.34 -28.38 -4.56
C ARG A 431 13.80 -28.49 -5.02
N MET A 432 14.13 -27.90 -6.17
CA MET A 432 15.50 -27.84 -6.68
C MET A 432 16.44 -27.12 -5.70
N ALA A 433 16.01 -25.99 -5.17
CA ALA A 433 16.76 -25.23 -4.17
C ALA A 433 17.01 -26.00 -2.86
N GLY A 434 16.20 -27.01 -2.54
CA GLY A 434 16.32 -27.83 -1.34
C GLY A 434 17.28 -29.01 -1.47
N MET A 435 17.81 -29.28 -2.67
CA MET A 435 18.77 -30.35 -2.90
C MET A 435 20.15 -30.02 -2.31
N ASN A 436 20.99 -31.03 -2.08
CA ASN A 436 22.39 -30.82 -1.70
C ASN A 436 23.30 -31.19 -2.88
N CYS A 437 23.75 -30.17 -3.62
CA CYS A 437 24.52 -30.30 -4.85
C CYS A 437 25.99 -29.88 -4.69
N ARG A 438 26.51 -29.75 -3.46
CA ARG A 438 27.84 -29.17 -3.16
C ARG A 438 29.00 -29.68 -4.01
N ASP A 439 28.98 -30.97 -4.33
CA ASP A 439 30.04 -31.63 -5.11
C ASP A 439 29.57 -32.02 -6.52
N GLU A 440 28.37 -31.59 -6.91
CA GLU A 440 27.73 -31.97 -8.16
C GLU A 440 27.90 -30.90 -9.24
N VAL A 441 28.19 -31.38 -10.46
CA VAL A 441 28.10 -30.59 -11.69
C VAL A 441 26.71 -30.76 -12.28
N VAL A 442 26.03 -29.65 -12.56
CA VAL A 442 24.69 -29.64 -13.16
C VAL A 442 24.77 -29.08 -14.58
N VAL A 443 23.98 -29.62 -15.50
CA VAL A 443 23.76 -29.06 -16.83
C VAL A 443 22.29 -28.66 -16.94
N ASP A 444 21.99 -27.39 -17.18
CA ASP A 444 20.64 -26.93 -17.51
C ASP A 444 20.55 -26.69 -19.03
N LEU A 445 19.72 -27.48 -19.73
CA LEU A 445 19.63 -27.42 -21.19
C LEU A 445 18.76 -26.28 -21.71
N PHE A 446 17.99 -25.64 -20.82
CA PHE A 446 17.05 -24.56 -21.15
C PHE A 446 17.08 -23.49 -20.05
N ALA A 447 18.23 -22.85 -19.90
CA ALA A 447 18.52 -22.01 -18.74
C ALA A 447 17.61 -20.77 -18.62
N GLY A 448 17.16 -20.21 -19.74
CA GLY A 448 16.43 -18.95 -19.78
C GLY A 448 17.23 -17.84 -19.09
N ILE A 449 16.54 -17.07 -18.24
CA ILE A 449 17.17 -16.05 -17.40
C ILE A 449 17.85 -16.62 -16.13
N GLY A 450 17.92 -17.95 -16.01
CA GLY A 450 18.45 -18.67 -14.86
C GLY A 450 17.39 -19.26 -13.94
N TYR A 451 16.25 -19.72 -14.48
CA TYR A 451 15.11 -20.21 -13.69
C TYR A 451 15.46 -21.34 -12.72
N PHE A 452 16.28 -22.30 -13.16
CA PHE A 452 16.76 -23.41 -12.35
C PHE A 452 18.26 -23.34 -12.07
N VAL A 453 19.05 -22.77 -12.99
CA VAL A 453 20.47 -22.43 -12.77
C VAL A 453 20.71 -21.73 -11.43
N LEU A 454 19.94 -20.67 -11.13
CA LEU A 454 20.15 -19.89 -9.91
C LEU A 454 19.73 -20.65 -8.65
N PRO A 455 18.56 -21.34 -8.60
CA PRO A 455 18.26 -22.26 -7.51
C PRO A 455 19.36 -23.29 -7.22
N PHE A 456 19.93 -23.91 -8.25
CA PHE A 456 21.03 -24.86 -8.09
C PHE A 456 22.28 -24.20 -7.49
N LEU A 457 22.68 -23.02 -8.00
CA LEU A 457 23.90 -22.34 -7.55
C LEU A 457 23.77 -21.71 -6.16
N VAL A 458 22.67 -20.98 -5.91
CA VAL A 458 22.51 -20.14 -4.72
C VAL A 458 22.03 -20.96 -3.52
N ARG A 459 21.14 -21.93 -3.74
CA ARG A 459 20.46 -22.64 -2.65
C ARG A 459 20.91 -24.09 -2.53
N ALA A 460 20.92 -24.84 -3.63
CA ALA A 460 21.42 -26.21 -3.62
C ALA A 460 22.96 -26.29 -3.52
N ASN A 461 23.62 -25.15 -3.71
CA ASN A 461 25.06 -24.95 -3.67
C ASN A 461 25.84 -25.82 -4.66
N ALA A 462 25.32 -25.99 -5.88
CA ALA A 462 25.98 -26.73 -6.95
C ALA A 462 27.46 -26.30 -7.12
N LYS A 463 28.36 -27.26 -7.34
CA LYS A 463 29.78 -26.99 -7.57
C LYS A 463 29.99 -26.12 -8.81
N LEU A 464 29.31 -26.49 -9.90
CA LEU A 464 29.38 -25.85 -11.20
C LEU A 464 28.07 -26.10 -11.94
N VAL A 465 27.56 -25.09 -12.63
CA VAL A 465 26.41 -25.24 -13.54
C VAL A 465 26.78 -24.82 -14.96
N TYR A 466 26.58 -25.71 -15.92
CA TYR A 466 26.57 -25.35 -17.34
C TYR A 466 25.15 -24.93 -17.73
N ALA A 467 24.99 -23.70 -18.20
CA ALA A 467 23.71 -23.11 -18.57
C ALA A 467 23.63 -22.96 -20.09
N CYS A 468 22.84 -23.81 -20.76
CA CYS A 468 22.63 -23.73 -22.20
C CYS A 468 21.44 -22.81 -22.49
N GLU A 469 21.64 -21.80 -23.33
CA GLU A 469 20.59 -20.87 -23.74
C GLU A 469 20.90 -20.30 -25.13
N TRP A 470 19.89 -20.13 -25.96
CA TRP A 470 20.05 -19.61 -27.34
C TRP A 470 19.44 -18.21 -27.54
N ASN A 471 18.58 -17.75 -26.62
CA ASN A 471 18.00 -16.42 -26.67
C ASN A 471 18.98 -15.42 -26.08
N LEU A 472 19.53 -14.55 -26.93
CA LEU A 472 20.53 -13.56 -26.53
C LEU A 472 20.03 -12.60 -25.43
N ASN A 473 18.73 -12.27 -25.41
CA ASN A 473 18.16 -11.43 -24.35
C ASN A 473 18.09 -12.19 -23.02
N ALA A 474 17.77 -13.49 -23.06
CA ALA A 474 17.77 -14.33 -21.89
C ALA A 474 19.19 -14.57 -21.35
N ILE A 475 20.18 -14.72 -22.25
CA ILE A 475 21.60 -14.80 -21.90
C ILE A 475 22.07 -13.51 -21.21
N GLU A 476 21.69 -12.34 -21.74
CA GLU A 476 22.03 -11.06 -21.12
C GLU A 476 21.46 -10.98 -19.69
N ALA A 477 20.19 -11.34 -19.53
CA ALA A 477 19.54 -11.40 -18.22
C ALA A 477 20.21 -12.43 -17.29
N LEU A 478 20.50 -13.65 -17.78
CA LEU A 478 21.18 -14.70 -17.02
C LEU A 478 22.54 -14.21 -16.49
N ARG A 479 23.36 -13.59 -17.34
CA ARG A 479 24.67 -13.04 -16.93
C ARG A 479 24.53 -12.01 -15.83
N ARG A 480 23.59 -11.06 -15.96
CA ARG A 480 23.30 -10.08 -14.90
C ARG A 480 22.85 -10.75 -13.60
N ASN A 481 22.07 -11.81 -13.70
CA ASN A 481 21.56 -12.53 -12.53
C ASN A 481 22.65 -13.32 -11.81
N LEU A 482 23.57 -13.94 -12.56
CA LEU A 482 24.72 -14.61 -11.99
C LEU A 482 25.59 -13.65 -11.17
N GLU A 483 25.84 -12.44 -11.70
CA GLU A 483 26.56 -11.37 -10.99
C GLU A 483 25.79 -10.87 -9.77
N ALA A 484 24.50 -10.54 -9.93
CA ALA A 484 23.64 -10.01 -8.87
C ALA A 484 23.48 -10.97 -7.67
N ASN A 485 23.68 -12.27 -7.89
CA ASN A 485 23.67 -13.30 -6.84
C ASN A 485 25.06 -13.78 -6.43
N SER A 486 26.13 -13.19 -6.97
CA SER A 486 27.52 -13.54 -6.66
C SER A 486 27.86 -15.02 -6.87
N VAL A 487 27.43 -15.58 -8.01
CA VAL A 487 27.67 -16.98 -8.40
C VAL A 487 28.19 -17.15 -9.83
N ALA A 488 28.62 -16.05 -10.47
CA ALA A 488 29.12 -16.05 -11.84
C ALA A 488 30.35 -16.93 -12.03
N ASP A 489 31.22 -17.03 -11.02
CA ASP A 489 32.41 -17.89 -11.01
C ASP A 489 32.10 -19.39 -11.07
N ARG A 490 30.88 -19.78 -10.71
CA ARG A 490 30.41 -21.17 -10.70
C ARG A 490 29.44 -21.50 -11.83
N CYS A 491 29.30 -20.64 -12.84
CA CYS A 491 28.44 -20.90 -13.99
C CYS A 491 29.17 -20.70 -15.31
N ILE A 492 29.00 -21.65 -16.23
CA ILE A 492 29.48 -21.54 -17.61
C ILE A 492 28.24 -21.40 -18.51
N VAL A 493 28.07 -20.22 -19.09
CA VAL A 493 26.98 -19.94 -20.04
C VAL A 493 27.40 -20.39 -21.44
N LEU A 494 26.63 -21.29 -22.03
CA LEU A 494 26.84 -21.86 -23.36
C LEU A 494 25.79 -21.32 -24.31
N GLU A 495 26.20 -20.42 -25.19
CA GLU A 495 25.31 -19.75 -26.14
C GLU A 495 25.02 -20.63 -27.36
N GLY A 496 23.73 -20.84 -27.65
CA GLY A 496 23.25 -21.51 -28.86
C GLY A 496 22.39 -22.75 -28.56
N ASP A 497 22.11 -23.52 -29.62
CA ASP A 497 21.30 -24.73 -29.51
C ASP A 497 22.00 -25.75 -28.60
N ASN A 498 21.32 -26.19 -27.54
CA ASN A 498 21.88 -27.11 -26.56
C ASN A 498 22.32 -28.45 -27.19
N ARG A 499 21.69 -28.87 -28.29
CA ARG A 499 22.01 -30.13 -28.99
C ARG A 499 23.41 -30.11 -29.62
N LEU A 500 23.94 -28.92 -29.84
CA LEU A 500 25.27 -28.67 -30.40
C LEU A 500 26.27 -28.23 -29.33
N THR A 501 25.80 -27.47 -28.34
CA THR A 501 26.67 -26.73 -27.41
C THR A 501 26.83 -27.39 -26.04
N ALA A 502 25.88 -28.24 -25.62
CA ALA A 502 25.92 -28.85 -24.30
C ALA A 502 27.17 -29.74 -24.12
N PRO A 503 27.77 -29.75 -22.91
CA PRO A 503 28.94 -30.57 -22.64
C PRO A 503 28.55 -32.05 -22.57
N LYS A 504 29.52 -32.94 -22.81
CA LYS A 504 29.32 -34.39 -22.78
C LYS A 504 30.08 -35.02 -21.60
N GLY A 505 29.46 -35.96 -20.89
CA GLY A 505 30.14 -36.76 -19.86
C GLY A 505 30.48 -36.04 -18.56
N VAL A 506 29.90 -34.86 -18.29
CA VAL A 506 30.30 -34.00 -17.16
C VAL A 506 29.31 -33.99 -16.01
N ALA A 507 28.03 -34.24 -16.27
CA ALA A 507 26.95 -33.89 -15.37
C ALA A 507 26.61 -35.01 -14.39
N ASN A 508 26.48 -34.67 -13.11
CA ASN A 508 25.79 -35.51 -12.13
C ASN A 508 24.28 -35.39 -12.29
N ARG A 509 23.81 -34.21 -12.72
CA ARG A 509 22.39 -33.92 -12.97
C ARG A 509 22.20 -33.12 -14.24
N VAL A 510 21.12 -33.41 -14.96
CA VAL A 510 20.70 -32.60 -16.11
C VAL A 510 19.27 -32.11 -15.90
N ASN A 511 19.05 -30.82 -16.04
CA ASN A 511 17.74 -30.19 -15.96
C ASN A 511 17.18 -29.94 -17.38
N LEU A 512 15.95 -30.38 -17.62
CA LEU A 512 15.26 -30.23 -18.90
C LEU A 512 13.96 -29.42 -18.72
N GLY A 513 14.11 -28.14 -18.41
CA GLY A 513 13.02 -27.21 -18.08
C GLY A 513 12.15 -26.69 -19.25
N LEU A 514 11.95 -27.45 -20.33
CA LEU A 514 11.16 -27.01 -21.50
C LEU A 514 9.75 -27.60 -21.51
N LEU A 515 8.74 -26.74 -21.69
CA LEU A 515 7.33 -27.12 -21.90
C LEU A 515 6.90 -26.79 -23.34
N PRO A 516 5.99 -27.56 -23.98
CA PRO A 516 5.24 -28.68 -23.41
C PRO A 516 6.04 -29.98 -23.30
N THR A 517 7.16 -30.13 -24.01
CA THR A 517 8.06 -31.30 -23.92
C THR A 517 9.50 -30.90 -24.24
N SER A 518 10.45 -31.61 -23.66
CA SER A 518 11.90 -31.50 -23.88
C SER A 518 12.48 -32.67 -24.71
N GLU A 519 11.62 -33.49 -25.32
CA GLU A 519 11.99 -34.74 -26.00
C GLU A 519 13.09 -34.59 -27.06
N LEU A 520 13.08 -33.47 -27.78
CA LEU A 520 14.10 -33.12 -28.77
C LEU A 520 15.54 -33.03 -28.21
N SER A 521 15.68 -32.91 -26.88
CA SER A 521 16.97 -32.80 -26.17
C SER A 521 17.24 -33.98 -25.23
N TRP A 522 16.41 -35.02 -25.20
CA TRP A 522 16.65 -36.18 -24.31
C TRP A 522 17.97 -36.90 -24.61
N GLU A 523 18.29 -37.11 -25.89
CA GLU A 523 19.57 -37.69 -26.30
C GLU A 523 20.76 -36.81 -25.84
N THR A 524 20.60 -35.49 -25.94
CA THR A 524 21.61 -34.52 -25.47
C THR A 524 21.81 -34.60 -23.96
N ALA A 525 20.72 -34.77 -23.20
CA ALA A 525 20.78 -34.94 -21.75
C ALA A 525 21.47 -36.25 -21.34
N VAL A 526 21.18 -37.35 -22.03
CA VAL A 526 21.89 -38.63 -21.84
C VAL A 526 23.39 -38.46 -22.09
N ARG A 527 23.78 -37.80 -23.19
CA ARG A 527 25.20 -37.53 -23.49
C ARG A 527 25.88 -36.63 -22.46
N ALA A 528 25.14 -35.72 -21.83
CA ALA A 528 25.68 -34.79 -20.84
C ALA A 528 26.00 -35.46 -19.50
N LEU A 529 25.25 -36.52 -19.14
CA LEU A 529 25.51 -37.31 -17.94
C LEU A 529 26.89 -38.00 -18.00
N ARG A 530 27.50 -38.16 -16.83
CA ARG A 530 28.75 -38.91 -16.68
C ARG A 530 28.56 -40.39 -17.00
N SER A 531 29.65 -41.10 -17.32
CA SER A 531 29.60 -42.51 -17.72
C SER A 531 29.11 -43.47 -16.63
N ASP A 532 29.19 -43.07 -15.36
CA ASP A 532 28.63 -43.77 -14.20
C ASP A 532 27.13 -43.49 -13.97
N GLY A 533 26.54 -42.56 -14.74
CA GLY A 533 25.14 -42.19 -14.69
C GLY A 533 24.89 -40.87 -13.96
N GLY A 534 23.65 -40.69 -13.48
CA GLY A 534 23.20 -39.48 -12.79
C GLY A 534 21.68 -39.34 -12.81
N VAL A 535 21.18 -38.10 -12.66
CA VAL A 535 19.73 -37.83 -12.61
C VAL A 535 19.31 -36.83 -13.69
N LEU A 536 18.25 -37.14 -14.41
CA LEU A 536 17.58 -36.22 -15.32
C LEU A 536 16.32 -35.67 -14.65
N HIS A 537 16.12 -34.35 -14.68
CA HIS A 537 14.90 -33.69 -14.22
C HIS A 537 14.09 -33.27 -15.45
N VAL A 538 13.10 -34.06 -15.82
CA VAL A 538 12.39 -33.95 -17.11
C VAL A 538 11.03 -33.28 -16.92
N HIS A 539 10.84 -32.09 -17.50
CA HIS A 539 9.58 -31.37 -17.45
C HIS A 539 8.70 -31.72 -18.66
N ALA A 540 7.39 -31.87 -18.44
CA ALA A 540 6.41 -32.03 -19.52
C ALA A 540 5.01 -31.55 -19.13
N ASN A 541 4.22 -31.18 -20.15
CA ASN A 541 2.77 -31.04 -20.05
C ASN A 541 2.13 -32.38 -20.47
N VAL A 542 1.39 -32.99 -19.55
CA VAL A 542 0.81 -34.34 -19.71
C VAL A 542 -0.66 -34.29 -19.37
N LYS A 543 -1.51 -35.03 -20.08
CA LYS A 543 -2.91 -35.16 -19.66
C LYS A 543 -2.99 -35.89 -18.32
N ASP A 544 -3.88 -35.45 -17.43
CA ASP A 544 -4.05 -36.06 -16.11
C ASP A 544 -4.43 -37.56 -16.16
N SER A 545 -5.09 -38.00 -17.23
CA SER A 545 -5.39 -39.41 -17.50
C SER A 545 -4.21 -40.24 -18.01
N GLU A 546 -3.14 -39.60 -18.48
CA GLU A 546 -2.01 -40.24 -19.20
C GLU A 546 -0.70 -40.17 -18.39
N GLU A 547 -0.74 -39.74 -17.12
CA GLU A 547 0.48 -39.51 -16.32
C GLU A 547 1.37 -40.77 -16.21
N ASN A 548 0.77 -41.94 -15.93
CA ASN A 548 1.51 -43.18 -15.78
C ASN A 548 2.11 -43.67 -17.11
N ASP A 549 1.35 -43.53 -18.21
CA ASP A 549 1.79 -43.92 -19.55
C ASP A 549 2.98 -43.06 -19.98
N TRP A 550 2.94 -41.76 -19.68
CA TRP A 550 4.04 -40.85 -19.94
C TRP A 550 5.31 -41.22 -19.15
N VAL A 551 5.17 -41.59 -17.87
CA VAL A 551 6.31 -42.03 -17.04
C VAL A 551 6.95 -43.31 -17.60
N MET A 552 6.14 -44.28 -18.03
CA MET A 552 6.64 -45.52 -18.63
C MET A 552 7.33 -45.25 -19.97
N TYR A 553 6.71 -44.42 -20.82
CA TYR A 553 7.29 -43.96 -22.08
C TYR A 553 8.64 -43.28 -21.86
N LEU A 554 8.71 -42.33 -20.92
CA LEU A 554 9.94 -41.62 -20.59
C LEU A 554 11.05 -42.59 -20.16
N LYS A 555 10.75 -43.52 -19.25
CA LYS A 555 11.71 -44.53 -18.78
C LYS A 555 12.24 -45.38 -19.94
N GLU A 556 11.37 -45.89 -20.80
CA GLU A 556 11.75 -46.73 -21.94
C GLU A 556 12.62 -45.96 -22.93
N ARG A 557 12.20 -44.75 -23.31
CA ARG A 557 12.93 -43.92 -24.28
C ARG A 557 14.29 -43.47 -23.79
N ILE A 558 14.42 -43.07 -22.52
CA ILE A 558 15.73 -42.75 -21.93
C ILE A 558 16.62 -43.99 -21.90
N GLY A 559 16.06 -45.18 -21.63
CA GLY A 559 16.80 -46.45 -21.69
C GLY A 559 17.30 -46.80 -23.08
N ASP A 560 16.49 -46.59 -24.11
CA ASP A 560 16.89 -46.80 -25.50
C ASP A 560 18.00 -45.83 -25.93
N LEU A 561 17.85 -44.55 -25.58
CA LEU A 561 18.85 -43.52 -25.86
C LEU A 561 20.17 -43.79 -25.12
N ALA A 562 20.11 -44.24 -23.87
CA ALA A 562 21.30 -44.64 -23.12
C ALA A 562 22.03 -45.79 -23.83
N LYS A 563 21.30 -46.81 -24.31
CA LYS A 563 21.90 -47.92 -25.07
C LYS A 563 22.50 -47.45 -26.40
N SER A 564 21.83 -46.56 -27.14
CA SER A 564 22.35 -46.04 -28.41
C SER A 564 23.63 -45.22 -28.23
N GLU A 565 23.75 -44.51 -27.11
CA GLU A 565 24.97 -43.79 -26.72
C GLU A 565 26.03 -44.71 -26.07
N GLY A 566 25.79 -46.03 -26.04
CA GLY A 566 26.76 -47.02 -25.56
C GLY A 566 26.78 -47.20 -24.04
N HIS A 567 25.77 -46.73 -23.32
CA HIS A 567 25.67 -46.85 -21.88
C HIS A 567 24.88 -48.10 -21.44
N GLY A 568 25.48 -48.88 -20.54
CA GLY A 568 24.84 -50.02 -19.87
C GLY A 568 24.13 -49.61 -18.58
N TRP A 569 23.29 -48.58 -18.63
CA TRP A 569 22.59 -48.07 -17.44
C TRP A 569 21.31 -48.85 -17.14
N ASP A 570 20.97 -48.94 -15.86
CA ASP A 570 19.62 -49.22 -15.39
C ASP A 570 18.88 -47.89 -15.19
N ILE A 571 17.62 -47.83 -15.64
CA ILE A 571 16.83 -46.60 -15.63
C ILE A 571 15.67 -46.78 -14.66
N SER A 572 15.55 -45.88 -13.69
CA SER A 572 14.40 -45.77 -12.79
C SER A 572 13.83 -44.36 -12.81
N VAL A 573 12.54 -44.23 -12.52
CA VAL A 573 11.92 -42.93 -12.22
C VAL A 573 11.73 -42.91 -10.72
N ASP A 574 12.57 -42.17 -10.02
CA ASP A 574 12.60 -42.14 -8.56
C ASP A 574 11.43 -41.35 -7.99
N HIS A 575 11.02 -40.31 -8.72
CA HIS A 575 10.02 -39.36 -8.28
C HIS A 575 9.32 -38.70 -9.46
N VAL A 576 8.04 -38.38 -9.30
CA VAL A 576 7.26 -37.58 -10.24
C VAL A 576 6.51 -36.52 -9.42
N ASP A 577 6.81 -35.26 -9.69
CA ASP A 577 6.15 -34.13 -9.06
C ASP A 577 5.05 -33.55 -9.96
N ARG A 578 3.90 -33.24 -9.36
CA ARG A 578 2.78 -32.55 -10.02
C ARG A 578 2.87 -31.06 -9.71
N VAL A 579 3.72 -30.35 -10.45
CA VAL A 579 4.05 -28.94 -10.18
C VAL A 579 2.81 -28.04 -10.15
N LYS A 580 1.97 -28.12 -11.18
CA LYS A 580 0.71 -27.34 -11.29
C LYS A 580 -0.23 -27.91 -12.35
N TRP A 581 -1.45 -27.40 -12.37
CA TRP A 581 -2.30 -27.44 -13.55
C TRP A 581 -1.78 -26.43 -14.58
N TYR A 582 -1.59 -26.88 -15.82
CA TYR A 582 -1.19 -26.02 -16.94
C TYR A 582 -2.41 -25.52 -17.71
N ALA A 583 -3.38 -26.40 -17.96
CA ALA A 583 -4.67 -26.13 -18.59
C ALA A 583 -5.70 -27.14 -18.06
N PRO A 584 -7.01 -27.00 -18.37
CA PRO A 584 -7.99 -28.04 -18.02
C PRO A 584 -7.52 -29.42 -18.49
N HIS A 585 -7.47 -30.39 -17.57
CA HIS A 585 -6.98 -31.75 -17.80
C HIS A 585 -5.51 -31.90 -18.22
N ILE A 586 -4.71 -30.83 -18.15
CA ILE A 586 -3.27 -30.87 -18.47
C ILE A 586 -2.46 -30.49 -17.24
N ARG A 587 -1.58 -31.38 -16.82
CA ARG A 587 -0.64 -31.23 -15.71
C ARG A 587 0.76 -30.88 -16.22
N HIS A 588 1.42 -29.95 -15.54
CA HIS A 588 2.88 -29.82 -15.64
C HIS A 588 3.48 -30.81 -14.64
N LEU A 589 4.16 -31.83 -15.18
CA LEU A 589 4.90 -32.85 -14.41
C LEU A 589 6.40 -32.61 -14.49
N VAL A 590 7.11 -33.04 -13.45
CA VAL A 590 8.56 -33.22 -13.48
C VAL A 590 8.91 -34.62 -13.00
N ALA A 591 9.60 -35.39 -13.84
CA ALA A 591 10.09 -36.72 -13.48
C ALA A 591 11.59 -36.67 -13.20
N ASP A 592 12.00 -37.23 -12.06
CA ASP A 592 13.39 -37.45 -11.70
C ASP A 592 13.81 -38.85 -12.18
N VAL A 593 14.46 -38.92 -13.33
CA VAL A 593 14.90 -40.17 -13.96
C VAL A 593 16.34 -40.46 -13.53
N ARG A 594 16.54 -41.50 -12.72
CA ARG A 594 17.85 -41.97 -12.32
C ARG A 594 18.41 -42.95 -13.35
N CYS A 595 19.63 -42.68 -13.77
CA CYS A 595 20.44 -43.54 -14.63
C CYS A 595 21.59 -44.07 -13.78
N THR A 596 21.68 -45.37 -13.58
CA THR A 596 22.75 -45.99 -12.77
C THR A 596 23.53 -47.00 -13.60
N LYS A 597 24.86 -46.96 -13.53
CA LYS A 597 25.67 -47.99 -14.17
C LYS A 597 25.37 -49.37 -13.56
N LYS A 598 25.04 -50.35 -14.40
CA LYS A 598 24.96 -51.75 -13.95
C LYS A 598 26.34 -52.19 -13.48
N HIS A 599 26.44 -52.57 -12.21
CA HIS A 599 27.59 -53.34 -11.75
C HIS A 599 27.42 -54.73 -12.36
N GLY A 600 28.30 -55.04 -13.31
CA GLY A 600 28.40 -56.37 -13.92
C GLY A 600 28.92 -57.40 -12.93
#